data_AF-N2AMM9-F1
#
_entry.id   AF-N2AMM9-F1
#
_cell.length_a   1.000
_cell.length_b   1.000
_cell.length_c   1.000
_cell.angle_alpha   90.00
_cell.angle_beta   90.00
_cell.angle_gamma   90.00
#
_symmetry.space_group_name_H-M   'P 1'
#
loop_
_entity.id
_entity.type
_entity.pdbx_description
1 polymer ?
#
loop_
_entity_poly.entity_id
_entity_poly.type
_entity_poly.pdbx_seq_one_letter_code
_entity_poly.pdbx_strand_id
1 'polypeptide(L)'
;MGKLYVIIPCYNEEEVLERGVLRVLKEKLESLILENKISNSSKILFVDDGSKDRTLEILQKVSQIDTIFSYISLSRNFGHQSALLAESFFVEDRGRGRRDNIH
;
A
#
# COMPACT_ATOMS: atom_id res chain seq x y z
N MET A 1 5.09 7.99 -16.28
CA MET A 1 4.52 6.73 -15.78
C MET A 1 3.39 7.02 -14.82
N GLY A 2 2.33 6.22 -14.83
CA GLY A 2 1.31 6.26 -13.79
C GLY A 2 1.86 5.82 -12.43
N LYS A 3 1.22 6.28 -11.36
CA LYS A 3 1.54 5.90 -9.99
C LYS A 3 0.63 4.75 -9.56
N LEU A 4 1.20 3.69 -9.01
CA LEU A 4 0.46 2.54 -8.48
C LEU A 4 0.43 2.59 -6.96
N TYR A 5 -0.75 2.41 -6.39
CA TYR A 5 -0.92 2.14 -4.96
C TYR A 5 -1.51 0.75 -4.79
N VAL A 6 -0.79 -0.14 -4.10
CA VAL A 6 -1.26 -1.47 -3.73
C VAL A 6 -1.81 -1.39 -2.32
N ILE A 7 -3.12 -1.54 -2.17
CA ILE A 7 -3.79 -1.42 -0.87
C ILE A 7 -4.04 -2.82 -0.31
N ILE A 8 -3.64 -3.04 0.93
CA ILE A 8 -3.72 -4.35 1.59
C ILE A 8 -4.42 -4.18 2.94
N PRO A 9 -5.66 -4.65 3.10
CA PRO A 9 -6.30 -4.69 4.41
C PRO A 9 -5.59 -5.73 5.30
N CYS A 10 -5.45 -5.42 6.58
CA CYS A 10 -4.86 -6.31 7.58
C CYS A 10 -5.68 -6.30 8.87
N TYR A 11 -5.86 -7.48 9.46
CA TYR A 11 -6.38 -7.65 10.80
C TYR A 11 -5.77 -8.91 11.43
N ASN A 12 -4.94 -8.73 12.46
CA ASN A 12 -4.21 -9.81 13.12
C ASN A 12 -3.35 -10.68 12.19
N GLU A 13 -2.49 -10.03 11.39
CA GLU A 13 -1.64 -10.64 10.37
C GLU A 13 -0.16 -10.68 10.79
N GLU A 14 0.16 -10.61 12.09
CA GLU A 14 1.55 -10.52 12.58
C GLU A 14 2.45 -11.62 11.99
N GLU A 15 1.94 -12.86 11.96
CA GLU A 15 2.69 -14.02 11.51
C GLU A 15 2.99 -13.94 10.01
N VAL A 16 2.03 -13.47 9.20
CA VAL A 16 2.20 -13.34 7.75
C VAL A 16 3.20 -12.22 7.42
N LEU A 17 3.12 -11.10 8.15
CA LEU A 17 4.05 -10.00 8.04
C LEU A 17 5.49 -10.44 8.39
N GLU A 18 5.66 -11.19 9.47
CA GLU A 18 6.97 -11.73 9.91
C GLU A 18 7.51 -12.83 8.98
N ARG A 19 6.64 -13.61 8.32
CA ARG A 19 7.03 -14.69 7.38
C ARG A 19 7.56 -14.19 6.02
N GLY A 20 7.58 -12.87 5.79
CA GLY A 20 8.27 -12.28 4.65
C GLY A 20 7.38 -11.82 3.50
N VAL A 21 6.06 -11.68 3.71
CA VAL A 21 5.16 -11.08 2.70
C VAL A 21 5.65 -9.68 2.28
N LEU A 22 6.19 -8.91 3.22
CA LEU A 22 6.75 -7.58 2.97
C LEU A 22 7.87 -7.63 1.92
N ARG A 23 8.77 -8.62 2.02
CA ARG A 23 9.85 -8.81 1.05
C ARG A 23 9.29 -9.07 -0.35
N VAL A 24 8.34 -10.00 -0.47
CA VAL A 24 7.76 -10.39 -1.76
C VAL A 24 7.04 -9.20 -2.41
N LEU A 25 6.26 -8.45 -1.64
CA LEU A 25 5.55 -7.28 -2.14
C LEU A 25 6.51 -6.18 -2.62
N LYS A 26 7.58 -5.94 -1.86
CA LYS A 26 8.63 -4.98 -2.22
C LYS A 26 9.33 -5.38 -3.52
N GLU A 27 9.84 -6.62 -3.59
CA GLU A 27 10.53 -7.13 -4.78
C GLU A 27 9.65 -7.00 -6.04
N LYS A 28 8.34 -7.28 -5.90
CA LYS A 28 7.40 -7.15 -7.01
C LYS A 28 7.22 -5.71 -7.46
N LEU A 29 7.05 -4.77 -6.52
CA LEU A 29 6.86 -3.36 -6.85
C LEU A 29 8.15 -2.77 -7.44
N GLU A 30 9.31 -3.10 -6.88
CA GLU A 30 10.63 -2.68 -7.38
C GLU A 30 10.90 -3.21 -8.79
N SER A 31 10.57 -4.48 -9.08
CA SER A 31 10.66 -5.02 -10.45
C SER A 31 9.82 -4.22 -11.44
N LEU A 32 8.58 -3.84 -11.08
CA LEU A 32 7.74 -3.00 -11.95
C LEU A 32 8.29 -1.59 -12.14
N ILE A 33 8.94 -1.01 -11.12
CA ILE A 33 9.61 0.29 -11.19
C ILE A 33 10.83 0.19 -12.11
N LEU A 34 11.67 -0.83 -11.93
CA LEU A 34 12.88 -1.06 -12.74
C LEU A 34 12.56 -1.32 -14.22
N GLU A 35 11.47 -2.03 -14.49
CA GLU A 35 10.94 -2.26 -15.83
C GLU A 35 10.26 -1.02 -16.44
N ASN A 36 10.27 0.13 -15.75
CA ASN A 36 9.61 1.36 -16.18
C ASN A 36 8.10 1.16 -16.47
N LYS A 37 7.43 0.26 -15.75
CA LYS A 37 5.99 0.02 -15.88
C LYS A 37 5.16 0.95 -14.99
N ILE A 38 5.72 1.36 -13.86
CA ILE A 38 5.09 2.26 -12.88
C ILE A 38 6.08 3.31 -12.38
N SER A 39 5.58 4.38 -11.76
CA SER A 39 6.41 5.43 -11.16
C SER A 39 7.18 4.91 -9.94
N ASN A 40 8.40 5.40 -9.72
CA ASN A 40 9.17 5.19 -8.48
C ASN A 40 8.48 5.77 -7.22
N SER A 41 7.45 6.59 -7.39
CA SER A 41 6.62 7.09 -6.29
C SER A 41 5.51 6.13 -5.87
N SER A 42 5.37 4.98 -6.54
CA SER A 42 4.40 3.94 -6.22
C SER A 42 4.62 3.35 -4.83
N LYS A 43 3.55 2.90 -4.18
CA LYS A 43 3.59 2.46 -2.78
C LYS A 43 2.71 1.25 -2.50
N ILE A 44 3.01 0.56 -1.40
CA ILE A 44 2.16 -0.41 -0.75
C ILE A 44 1.57 0.26 0.50
N LEU A 45 0.24 0.31 0.57
CA LEU A 45 -0.51 0.92 1.66
C LEU A 45 -1.27 -0.17 2.43
N PHE A 46 -0.87 -0.40 3.67
CA PHE A 46 -1.59 -1.29 4.56
C PHE A 46 -2.73 -0.56 5.27
N VAL A 47 -3.89 -1.18 5.37
CA VAL A 47 -5.04 -0.65 6.12
C VAL A 47 -5.30 -1.60 7.28
N ASP A 48 -4.82 -1.22 8.46
CA ASP A 48 -5.03 -1.95 9.70
C ASP A 48 -6.45 -1.68 10.24
N ASP A 49 -7.27 -2.71 10.34
CA ASP A 49 -8.66 -2.64 10.85
C ASP A 49 -8.72 -2.88 12.37
N GLY A 50 -7.82 -2.23 13.11
CA GLY A 50 -7.79 -2.31 14.57
C GLY A 50 -7.30 -3.66 15.08
N SER A 51 -6.17 -4.15 14.55
CA SER A 51 -5.54 -5.38 15.03
C SER A 51 -5.23 -5.32 16.53
N LYS A 52 -5.27 -6.48 17.18
CA LYS A 52 -4.99 -6.66 18.62
C LYS A 52 -3.65 -7.33 18.88
N ASP A 53 -3.00 -7.82 17.84
CA ASP A 53 -1.68 -8.42 17.86
C ASP A 53 -0.60 -7.37 17.48
N ARG A 54 0.61 -7.80 17.12
CA ARG A 54 1.69 -6.87 16.72
C ARG A 54 1.59 -6.34 15.29
N THR A 55 0.50 -6.58 14.55
CA THR A 55 0.34 -6.13 13.16
C THR A 55 0.64 -4.64 13.00
N LEU A 56 -0.02 -3.78 13.78
CA LEU A 56 0.15 -2.34 13.69
C LEU A 56 1.59 -1.91 14.02
N GLU A 57 2.20 -2.52 15.05
CA GLU A 57 3.59 -2.25 15.44
C GLU A 57 4.57 -2.58 14.29
N ILE A 58 4.37 -3.74 13.65
CA ILE A 58 5.18 -4.17 12.50
C ILE A 58 5.03 -3.18 11.35
N LEU A 59 3.80 -2.78 11.00
CA LEU A 59 3.52 -1.82 9.94
C LEU A 59 4.15 -0.44 10.21
N GLN A 60 4.06 0.05 11.45
CA GLN A 60 4.70 1.28 11.89
C GLN A 60 6.21 1.22 11.67
N LYS A 61 6.86 0.17 12.19
CA LYS A 61 8.31 -0.02 12.08
C LYS A 61 8.78 -0.08 10.63
N VAL A 62 8.08 -0.85 9.80
CA VAL A 62 8.45 -1.04 8.39
C VAL A 62 8.28 0.26 7.59
N SER A 63 7.22 1.02 7.83
CA SER A 63 7.00 2.32 7.16
C SER A 63 8.05 3.39 7.51
N GLN A 64 8.70 3.28 8.67
CA GLN A 64 9.82 4.15 9.05
C GLN A 64 11.13 3.76 8.37
N ILE A 65 11.33 2.46 8.13
CA ILE A 65 12.55 1.93 7.51
C ILE A 65 12.51 2.11 6.00
N ASP A 66 11.34 1.93 5.38
CA ASP A 66 11.21 1.91 3.93
C ASP A 66 9.95 2.63 3.45
N THR A 67 10.16 3.71 2.70
CA THR A 67 9.10 4.60 2.19
C THR A 67 8.18 3.96 1.15
N ILE A 68 8.56 2.77 0.63
CA ILE A 68 7.71 1.95 -0.24
C ILE A 68 6.45 1.47 0.50
N PHE A 69 6.55 1.31 1.83
CA PHE A 69 5.44 0.92 2.68
C PHE A 69 4.83 2.15 3.35
N SER A 70 3.52 2.11 3.51
CA SER A 70 2.74 3.11 4.26
C SER A 70 1.59 2.38 4.94
N TYR A 71 1.01 2.98 5.97
CA TYR A 71 -0.10 2.37 6.69
C TYR A 71 -1.15 3.41 7.09
N ILE A 72 -2.40 2.95 7.24
CA ILE A 72 -3.51 3.63 7.90
C ILE A 72 -4.03 2.68 8.98
N SER A 73 -4.29 3.17 10.19
CA SER A 73 -4.96 2.40 11.24
C SER A 73 -6.34 2.97 11.52
N LEU A 74 -7.35 2.11 11.48
CA LEU A 74 -8.73 2.45 11.77
C LEU A 74 -8.94 2.31 13.28
N SER A 75 -8.83 3.43 13.99
CA SER A 75 -8.91 3.53 15.45
C SER A 75 -10.26 3.17 16.08
N ARG A 76 -11.28 2.84 15.27
CA ARG A 76 -12.55 2.28 15.72
C ARG A 76 -12.76 0.98 14.96
N ASN A 77 -12.84 -0.12 15.70
CA ASN A 77 -13.15 -1.44 15.20
C ASN A 77 -14.58 -1.43 14.60
N PHE A 78 -14.74 -0.93 13.37
CA PHE A 78 -16.00 -0.94 12.62
C PHE A 78 -16.14 -2.34 12.02
N GLY A 79 -16.44 -3.29 12.90
CA GLY A 79 -16.47 -4.71 12.59
C GLY A 79 -17.08 -5.02 11.23
N HIS A 80 -16.37 -5.85 10.46
CA HIS A 80 -16.80 -6.50 9.22
C HIS A 80 -17.22 -5.59 8.04
N GLN A 81 -17.34 -4.27 8.20
CA GLN A 81 -17.66 -3.33 7.11
C GLN A 81 -16.50 -2.39 6.71
N SER A 82 -15.43 -2.28 7.49
CA SER A 82 -14.22 -1.53 7.09
C SER A 82 -13.47 -2.16 5.91
N ALA A 83 -13.46 -3.48 5.81
CA ALA A 83 -12.80 -4.20 4.71
C ALA A 83 -13.38 -3.80 3.33
N LEU A 84 -14.68 -3.48 3.28
CA LEU A 84 -15.36 -2.97 2.09
C LEU A 84 -14.87 -1.57 1.66
N LEU A 85 -14.35 -0.76 2.59
CA LEU A 85 -13.75 0.53 2.25
C LEU A 85 -12.36 0.35 1.60
N ALA A 86 -11.58 -0.66 2.00
CA ALA A 86 -10.28 -0.95 1.40
C ALA A 86 -10.40 -1.50 -0.03
N GLU A 87 -11.45 -2.27 -0.34
CA GLU A 87 -11.74 -2.75 -1.70
C GLU A 87 -11.95 -1.62 -2.74
N SER A 88 -12.38 -0.43 -2.30
CA SER A 88 -12.79 0.64 -3.22
C SER A 88 -11.66 1.55 -3.72
N PHE A 89 -10.41 1.38 -3.28
CA PHE A 89 -9.33 2.33 -3.61
C PHE A 89 -8.32 1.77 -4.64
N PHE A 90 -8.79 1.38 -5.83
CA PHE A 90 -7.89 1.33 -7.00
C PHE A 90 -7.81 2.74 -7.59
N VAL A 91 -6.88 3.56 -7.11
CA VAL A 91 -6.62 4.89 -7.69
C VAL A 91 -5.51 4.77 -8.74
N GLU A 92 -5.91 4.67 -10.01
CA GLU A 92 -5.00 4.89 -11.13
C GLU A 92 -4.85 6.40 -11.35
N ASP A 93 -3.80 7.01 -10.78
CA ASP A 93 -3.46 8.40 -11.09
C ASP A 93 -2.76 8.46 -12.45
N ARG A 94 -3.56 8.66 -13.52
CA ARG A 94 -3.04 9.05 -14.83
C ARG A 94 -2.78 10.55 -14.81
N GLY A 95 -1.56 10.93 -14.43
CA GLY A 95 -1.08 12.30 -14.55
C GLY A 95 -1.45 12.89 -15.91
N ARG A 96 -2.29 13.94 -15.89
CA ARG A 96 -2.71 14.71 -17.06
C ARG A 96 -1.46 15.11 -17.85
N GLY A 97 -1.31 14.51 -19.03
CA GLY A 97 -0.35 14.95 -20.04
C GLY A 97 -0.60 16.41 -20.39
N ARG A 98 0.50 17.18 -20.47
CA ARG A 98 0.58 18.52 -21.01
C ARG A 98 -0.26 18.66 -22.29
N ARG A 99 -1.14 19.67 -22.34
CA ARG A 99 -1.58 20.23 -23.62
C ARG A 99 -0.48 21.20 -24.05
N ASP A 100 0.52 20.69 -24.74
CA ASP A 100 1.38 21.50 -25.57
C ASP A 100 0.69 21.65 -26.95
N ASN A 101 0.36 22.90 -27.27
CA ASN A 101 0.17 23.52 -28.59
C ASN A 101 -0.51 22.73 -29.73
N ILE A 102 -1.65 23.27 -30.17
CA ILE A 102 -2.10 23.15 -31.57
C ILE A 102 -2.31 24.56 -32.10
N HIS A 103 -1.41 24.93 -33.02
CA HIS A 103 -1.37 26.07 -33.96
C HIS A 103 -1.52 27.49 -33.41
#